data_AF-A0A4Q7Z5P7-F1
#
_entry.id   AF-A0A4Q7Z5P7-F1
#
_cell.length_a   1.000
_cell.length_b   1.000
_cell.length_c   1.000
_cell.angle_alpha   90.00
_cell.angle_beta   90.00
_cell.angle_gamma   90.00
#
_symmetry.space_group_name_H-M   'P 1'
#
loop_
_entity.id
_entity.type
_entity.pdbx_description
1 polymer ?
#
loop_
_entity_poly.entity_id
_entity_poly.type
_entity_poly.pdbx_seq_one_letter_code
_entity_poly.pdbx_strand_id
1 'polypeptide(L)'
;MTRFYVVDTNVLLDASAVNNPRLHVSPSSPELCEHAYAWLSRFANSDDVLVMDNQGRLEEEYEHKLDYNDFGRQVVRQKWNRGQVLLVDLLYDDEGYAYLEEPLATVVHDHSDRKLVAAALEALKHGPCQIVNAADTDWYDWLDELHKNGIEVLQLLPGWSHDKWLEKKHP
;
A
#
# COMPACT_ATOMS: atom_id res chain seq x y z
N MET A 1 -20.63 2.36 -5.87
CA MET A 1 -19.57 3.32 -6.25
C MET A 1 -18.26 2.56 -6.21
N THR A 2 -17.49 2.59 -7.29
CA THR A 2 -16.15 2.00 -7.36
C THR A 2 -15.21 2.75 -6.44
N ARG A 3 -14.42 2.04 -5.63
CA ARG A 3 -13.35 2.63 -4.81
C ARG A 3 -11.99 2.31 -5.44
N PHE A 4 -11.05 3.23 -5.25
CA PHE A 4 -9.67 3.07 -5.67
C PHE A 4 -8.80 2.75 -4.46
N TYR A 5 -7.84 1.84 -4.64
CA TYR A 5 -6.90 1.48 -3.58
C TYR A 5 -5.48 1.47 -4.13
N VAL A 6 -4.61 2.21 -3.44
CA VAL A 6 -3.17 2.00 -3.50
C VAL A 6 -2.84 0.98 -2.41
N VAL A 7 -2.24 -0.15 -2.76
CA VAL A 7 -1.96 -1.23 -1.80
C VAL A 7 -0.49 -1.20 -1.45
N ASP A 8 -0.16 -0.96 -0.19
CA ASP A 8 1.21 -1.04 0.29
C ASP A 8 1.76 -2.47 0.11
N THR A 9 3.05 -2.57 -0.20
CA THR A 9 3.77 -3.84 -0.37
C THR A 9 3.66 -4.73 0.88
N ASN A 10 3.60 -4.15 2.08
CA ASN A 10 3.44 -4.94 3.31
C ASN A 10 2.11 -5.72 3.37
N VAL A 11 1.04 -5.22 2.73
CA VAL A 11 -0.25 -5.92 2.64
C VAL A 11 -0.10 -7.17 1.80
N LEU A 12 0.61 -7.06 0.68
CA LEU A 12 0.85 -8.16 -0.23
C LEU A 12 1.77 -9.21 0.40
N LEU A 13 2.80 -8.77 1.14
CA LEU A 13 3.70 -9.63 1.90
C LEU A 13 2.97 -10.40 3.01
N ASP A 14 2.25 -9.70 3.89
CA ASP A 14 1.53 -10.30 5.01
C ASP A 14 0.47 -11.30 4.53
N ALA A 15 -0.29 -10.94 3.49
CA ALA A 15 -1.27 -11.84 2.88
C ALA A 15 -0.61 -13.09 2.26
N SER A 16 0.57 -12.94 1.66
CA SER A 16 1.29 -14.06 1.05
C SER A 16 1.91 -14.99 2.09
N ALA A 17 2.33 -14.45 3.25
CA ALA A 17 2.95 -15.20 4.33
C ALA A 17 2.03 -16.30 4.90
N VAL A 18 0.71 -16.15 4.81
CA VAL A 18 -0.27 -17.18 5.23
C VAL A 18 -0.01 -18.53 4.56
N ASN A 19 0.32 -18.52 3.26
CA ASN A 19 0.56 -19.74 2.47
C ASN A 19 2.03 -19.93 2.08
N ASN A 20 2.89 -18.95 2.36
CA ASN A 20 4.32 -19.00 2.13
C ASN A 20 5.11 -18.62 3.41
N PRO A 21 5.38 -19.58 4.30
CA PRO A 21 6.06 -19.30 5.58
C PRO A 21 7.54 -18.91 5.43
N ARG A 22 8.08 -18.86 4.19
CA ARG A 22 9.44 -18.39 3.93
C ARG A 22 9.52 -16.86 3.86
N LEU A 23 8.40 -16.18 3.69
CA LEU A 23 8.36 -14.72 3.69
C LEU A 23 8.59 -14.21 5.11
N HIS A 24 9.56 -13.31 5.24
CA HIS A 24 9.84 -12.63 6.50
C HIS A 24 8.97 -11.39 6.60
N VAL A 25 7.94 -11.46 7.45
CA VAL A 25 6.99 -10.39 7.70
C VAL A 25 6.98 -10.00 9.18
N SER A 26 6.57 -8.77 9.45
CA SER A 26 6.43 -8.22 10.80
C SER A 26 5.08 -7.52 10.85
N PRO A 27 4.06 -8.09 11.52
CA PRO A 27 4.16 -9.21 12.45
C PRO A 27 4.30 -10.58 11.78
N SER A 28 5.11 -11.46 12.37
CA SER A 28 5.20 -12.87 11.96
C SER A 28 4.06 -13.74 12.51
N SER A 29 3.04 -13.13 13.13
CA SER A 29 1.90 -13.86 13.69
C SER A 29 0.97 -14.31 12.55
N PRO A 30 0.69 -15.62 12.40
CA PRO A 30 -0.21 -16.12 11.36
C PRO A 30 -1.61 -15.52 11.46
N GLU A 31 -2.11 -15.31 12.68
CA GLU A 31 -3.43 -14.71 12.91
C GLU A 31 -3.51 -13.26 12.40
N LEU A 32 -2.42 -12.50 12.55
CA LEU A 32 -2.34 -11.13 12.03
C LEU A 32 -2.21 -11.12 10.50
N CYS A 33 -1.41 -12.02 9.93
CA CYS A 33 -1.31 -12.20 8.48
C CYS A 33 -2.66 -12.58 7.84
N GLU A 34 -3.49 -13.37 8.52
CA GLU A 34 -4.83 -13.74 8.06
C GLU A 34 -5.77 -12.53 7.88
N HIS A 35 -5.58 -11.44 8.63
CA HIS A 35 -6.35 -10.21 8.41
C HIS A 35 -6.00 -9.56 7.06
N ALA A 36 -4.71 -9.49 6.71
CA ALA A 36 -4.25 -9.01 5.42
C ALA A 36 -4.73 -9.92 4.29
N TYR A 37 -4.60 -11.25 4.47
CA TYR A 37 -5.10 -12.25 3.52
C TYR A 37 -6.61 -12.12 3.28
N ALA A 38 -7.41 -12.03 4.34
CA ALA A 38 -8.87 -11.92 4.24
C ALA A 38 -9.28 -10.63 3.53
N TRP A 39 -8.62 -9.50 3.81
CA TRP A 39 -8.88 -8.25 3.11
C TRP A 39 -8.51 -8.35 1.63
N LEU A 40 -7.29 -8.83 1.33
CA LEU A 40 -6.78 -8.91 -0.05
C LEU A 40 -7.58 -9.90 -0.90
N SER A 41 -8.07 -10.99 -0.31
CA SER A 41 -8.97 -11.94 -0.95
C SER A 41 -10.33 -11.32 -1.30
N ARG A 42 -10.92 -10.51 -0.40
CA ARG A 42 -12.14 -9.76 -0.71
C ARG A 42 -11.89 -8.73 -1.82
N PHE A 43 -10.77 -8.00 -1.74
CA PHE A 43 -10.37 -7.04 -2.76
C PHE A 43 -10.20 -7.70 -4.13
N ALA A 44 -9.51 -8.84 -4.21
CA ALA A 44 -9.32 -9.60 -5.45
C ALA A 44 -10.64 -9.94 -6.15
N ASN A 45 -11.68 -10.24 -5.37
CA ASN A 45 -13.01 -10.64 -5.84
C ASN A 45 -13.99 -9.46 -5.99
N SER A 46 -13.67 -8.26 -5.51
CA SER A 46 -14.53 -7.09 -5.67
C SER A 46 -14.39 -6.42 -7.04
N ASP A 47 -15.23 -5.41 -7.28
CA ASP A 47 -15.14 -4.50 -8.43
C ASP A 47 -14.32 -3.24 -8.12
N ASP A 48 -13.65 -3.20 -6.97
CA ASP A 48 -12.73 -2.12 -6.63
C ASP A 48 -11.47 -2.18 -7.50
N VAL A 49 -10.84 -1.02 -7.66
CA VAL A 49 -9.77 -0.81 -8.63
C VAL A 49 -8.44 -0.63 -7.91
N LEU A 50 -7.41 -1.36 -8.38
CA LEU A 50 -6.02 -1.17 -7.95
C LEU A 50 -5.44 0.05 -8.65
N VAL A 51 -4.80 0.94 -7.91
CA VAL A 51 -4.07 2.08 -8.46
C VAL A 51 -2.62 1.68 -8.64
N MET A 52 -2.07 1.92 -9.84
CA MET A 52 -0.68 1.65 -10.19
C MET A 52 -0.12 2.86 -10.93
N ASP A 53 1.19 3.10 -10.85
CA ASP A 53 1.84 4.14 -11.62
C ASP A 53 2.15 3.65 -13.02
N ASN A 54 1.97 4.53 -14.01
CA ASN A 54 2.22 4.21 -15.41
C ASN A 54 3.71 3.97 -15.70
N GLN A 55 4.60 4.43 -14.82
CA GLN A 55 6.04 4.22 -14.89
C GLN A 55 6.47 2.83 -14.37
N GLY A 56 5.56 2.06 -13.75
CA GLY A 56 5.79 0.68 -13.32
C GLY A 56 6.56 0.52 -12.00
N ARG A 57 6.83 1.59 -11.25
CA ARG A 57 7.69 1.56 -10.05
C ARG A 57 7.02 0.84 -8.87
N LEU A 58 5.70 0.92 -8.75
CA LEU A 58 4.93 0.13 -7.79
C LEU A 58 4.98 -1.36 -8.13
N GLU A 59 4.87 -1.69 -9.42
CA GLU A 59 4.95 -3.09 -9.86
C GLU A 59 6.36 -3.65 -9.62
N GLU A 60 7.41 -2.90 -10.00
CA GLU A 60 8.81 -3.25 -9.73
C GLU A 60 9.07 -3.55 -8.25
N GLU A 61 8.50 -2.75 -7.34
CA GLU A 61 8.63 -2.98 -5.90
C GLU A 61 7.97 -4.30 -5.49
N TYR A 62 6.74 -4.57 -5.95
CA TYR A 62 6.05 -5.83 -5.64
C TYR A 62 6.84 -7.03 -6.18
N GLU A 63 7.35 -6.94 -7.41
CA GLU A 63 8.12 -8.02 -8.03
C GLU A 63 9.48 -8.25 -7.35
N HIS A 64 10.06 -7.22 -6.74
CA HIS A 64 11.28 -7.34 -5.96
C HIS A 64 11.06 -8.02 -4.61
N LYS A 65 9.86 -7.88 -4.02
CA LYS A 65 9.54 -8.43 -2.69
C LYS A 65 8.82 -9.77 -2.73
N LEU A 66 8.16 -10.11 -3.84
CA LEU A 66 7.30 -11.28 -3.96
C LEU A 66 7.65 -12.15 -5.18
N ASP A 67 7.70 -13.45 -4.95
CA ASP A 67 7.84 -14.44 -5.99
C ASP A 67 6.58 -14.48 -6.88
N TYR A 68 6.75 -14.98 -8.09
CA TYR A 68 5.67 -15.04 -9.09
C TYR A 68 4.37 -15.67 -8.54
N ASN A 69 4.49 -16.73 -7.75
CA ASN A 69 3.36 -17.51 -7.23
C ASN A 69 2.83 -17.02 -5.87
N ASP A 70 3.44 -16.00 -5.27
CA ASP A 70 2.95 -15.46 -4.01
C ASP A 70 1.56 -14.85 -4.18
N PHE A 71 0.70 -15.09 -3.18
CA PHE A 71 -0.72 -14.74 -3.26
C PHE A 71 -0.95 -13.25 -3.59
N GLY A 72 -0.19 -12.35 -2.96
CA GLY A 72 -0.27 -10.92 -3.22
C GLY A 72 0.02 -10.56 -4.68
N ARG A 73 1.05 -11.16 -5.28
CA ARG A 73 1.40 -10.95 -6.68
C ARG A 73 0.36 -11.57 -7.63
N GLN A 74 -0.25 -12.69 -7.25
CA GLN A 74 -1.38 -13.28 -7.99
C GLN A 74 -2.61 -12.35 -8.00
N VAL A 75 -2.91 -11.69 -6.88
CA VAL A 75 -4.02 -10.71 -6.81
C VAL A 75 -3.77 -9.51 -7.70
N VAL A 76 -2.55 -8.96 -7.72
CA VAL A 76 -2.18 -7.85 -8.64
C VAL A 76 -2.39 -8.27 -10.09
N ARG A 77 -1.90 -9.44 -10.49
CA ARG A 77 -2.11 -10.01 -11.84
C ARG A 77 -3.58 -10.22 -12.16
N GLN A 78 -4.37 -10.69 -11.20
CA GLN A 78 -5.81 -10.86 -11.37
C GLN A 78 -6.50 -9.51 -11.64
N LYS A 79 -6.12 -8.43 -10.94
CA LYS A 79 -6.65 -7.09 -11.18
C LYS A 79 -6.33 -6.60 -12.60
N TRP A 80 -5.09 -6.78 -13.05
CA TRP A 80 -4.69 -6.50 -14.43
C TRP A 80 -5.52 -7.28 -15.46
N ASN A 81 -5.64 -8.60 -15.29
CA ASN A 81 -6.39 -9.46 -16.21
C ASN A 81 -7.89 -9.12 -16.27
N ARG A 82 -8.45 -8.58 -15.19
CA ARG A 82 -9.84 -8.11 -15.12
C ARG A 82 -10.03 -6.68 -15.63
N GLY A 83 -8.97 -5.97 -16.02
CA GLY A 83 -9.04 -4.55 -16.36
C GLY A 83 -9.42 -3.67 -15.17
N GLN A 84 -9.13 -4.11 -13.95
CA GLN A 84 -9.45 -3.42 -12.69
C GLN A 84 -8.23 -2.68 -12.14
N VAL A 85 -7.50 -2.02 -13.03
CA VAL A 85 -6.33 -1.20 -12.70
C VAL A 85 -6.54 0.21 -13.24
N LEU A 86 -6.33 1.20 -12.38
CA LEU A 86 -6.20 2.60 -12.77
C LEU A 86 -4.71 2.90 -12.84
N LEU A 87 -4.22 3.17 -14.06
CA LEU A 87 -2.88 3.70 -14.27
C LEU A 87 -2.91 5.22 -14.05
N VAL A 88 -1.99 5.71 -13.23
CA VAL A 88 -1.81 7.14 -12.96
C VAL A 88 -0.41 7.58 -13.37
N ASP A 89 -0.29 8.79 -13.91
CA ASP A 89 1.01 9.35 -14.30
C ASP A 89 1.64 10.08 -13.12
N LEU A 90 2.82 9.62 -12.69
CA LEU A 90 3.58 10.23 -11.61
C LEU A 90 4.85 10.90 -12.13
N LEU A 91 5.26 11.99 -11.47
CA LEU A 91 6.57 12.60 -11.67
C LEU A 91 7.55 11.99 -10.67
N TYR A 92 8.75 11.68 -11.15
CA TYR A 92 9.85 11.21 -10.32
C TYR A 92 11.02 12.19 -10.41
N ASP A 93 11.76 12.35 -9.32
CA ASP A 93 12.99 13.12 -9.31
C ASP A 93 14.16 12.33 -9.94
N ASP A 94 15.33 12.97 -10.04
CA ASP A 94 16.53 12.38 -10.62
C ASP A 94 17.08 11.18 -9.81
N GLU A 95 16.64 11.01 -8.56
CA GLU A 95 16.98 9.87 -7.70
C GLU A 95 15.96 8.72 -7.82
N GLY A 96 14.87 8.93 -8.57
CA GLY A 96 13.84 7.94 -8.85
C GLY A 96 12.76 7.83 -7.77
N TYR A 97 12.58 8.87 -6.95
CA TYR A 97 11.51 9.00 -5.96
C TYR A 97 10.37 9.87 -6.48
N ALA A 98 9.13 9.52 -6.14
CA ALA A 98 7.98 10.28 -6.62
C ALA A 98 7.96 11.69 -6.00
N TYR A 99 7.68 12.68 -6.84
CA TYR A 99 7.53 14.06 -6.42
C TYR A 99 6.22 14.24 -5.63
N LEU A 100 6.31 14.91 -4.49
CA LEU A 100 5.17 15.40 -3.73
C LEU A 100 5.29 16.92 -3.59
N GLU A 101 4.15 17.61 -3.54
CA GLU A 101 4.13 19.03 -3.18
C GLU A 101 4.27 19.20 -1.66
N GLU A 102 4.76 20.36 -1.22
CA GLU A 102 4.76 20.70 0.20
C GLU A 102 3.32 20.93 0.70
N PRO A 103 2.98 20.52 1.94
CA PRO A 103 3.88 20.01 2.99
C PRO A 103 4.17 18.49 2.94
N LEU A 104 3.55 17.74 2.03
CA LEU A 104 3.67 16.27 1.98
C LEU A 104 5.10 15.82 1.67
N ALA A 105 5.85 16.56 0.86
CA ALA A 105 7.25 16.26 0.58
C ALA A 105 8.12 16.21 1.84
N THR A 106 7.87 17.13 2.78
CA THR A 106 8.56 17.18 4.08
C THR A 106 8.01 16.14 5.06
N VAL A 107 6.70 15.94 5.12
CA VAL A 107 6.06 15.03 6.10
C VAL A 107 6.38 13.56 5.78
N VAL A 108 6.22 13.16 4.52
CA VAL A 108 6.52 11.81 4.02
C VAL A 108 8.01 11.70 3.75
N HIS A 109 8.73 11.48 4.84
CA HIS A 109 10.20 11.45 4.86
C HIS A 109 10.78 10.12 4.37
N ASP A 110 10.01 9.02 4.36
CA ASP A 110 10.39 7.84 3.57
C ASP A 110 10.16 8.13 2.09
N HIS A 111 11.26 8.27 1.36
CA HIS A 111 11.22 8.59 -0.05
C HIS A 111 10.60 7.46 -0.90
N SER A 112 10.68 6.20 -0.45
CA SER A 112 10.07 5.07 -1.15
C SER A 112 8.55 5.18 -1.13
N ASP A 113 7.95 5.61 -0.01
CA ASP A 113 6.50 5.65 0.16
C ASP A 113 5.84 6.85 -0.53
N ARG A 114 6.64 7.83 -0.97
CA ARG A 114 6.13 8.96 -1.75
C ARG A 114 5.35 8.53 -2.99
N LYS A 115 5.74 7.41 -3.62
CA LYS A 115 5.03 6.89 -4.81
C LYS A 115 3.62 6.40 -4.48
N LEU A 116 3.40 5.82 -3.29
CA LEU A 116 2.08 5.39 -2.83
C LEU A 116 1.19 6.62 -2.59
N VAL A 117 1.74 7.66 -1.97
CA VAL A 117 1.05 8.93 -1.71
C VAL A 117 0.72 9.67 -3.00
N ALA A 118 1.69 9.80 -3.91
CA ALA A 118 1.49 10.44 -5.21
C ALA A 118 0.43 9.70 -6.05
N ALA A 119 0.47 8.36 -6.05
CA ALA A 119 -0.55 7.55 -6.72
C ALA A 119 -1.96 7.78 -6.14
N ALA A 120 -2.08 7.87 -4.82
CA ALA A 120 -3.36 8.15 -4.17
C ALA A 120 -3.89 9.55 -4.54
N LEU A 121 -3.03 10.59 -4.51
CA LEU A 121 -3.41 11.95 -4.92
C LEU A 121 -3.93 12.00 -6.36
N GLU A 122 -3.26 11.32 -7.28
CA GLU A 122 -3.69 11.30 -8.68
C GLU A 122 -5.01 10.54 -8.84
N ALA A 123 -5.18 9.40 -8.15
CA ALA A 123 -6.41 8.62 -8.17
C ALA A 123 -7.62 9.38 -7.59
N LEU A 124 -7.42 10.31 -6.64
CA LEU A 124 -8.49 11.16 -6.09
C LEU A 124 -9.21 12.00 -7.17
N LYS A 125 -8.55 12.30 -8.29
CA LYS A 125 -9.17 12.98 -9.44
C LYS A 125 -10.23 12.12 -10.15
N HIS A 126 -10.17 10.80 -9.97
CA HIS A 126 -11.08 9.83 -10.56
C HIS A 126 -12.18 9.36 -9.59
N GLY A 127 -11.91 9.42 -8.28
CA GLY A 127 -12.88 9.10 -7.22
C GLY A 127 -12.22 8.80 -5.88
N PRO A 128 -12.98 8.39 -4.85
CA PRO A 128 -12.43 8.12 -3.53
C PRO A 128 -11.33 7.07 -3.56
N CYS A 129 -10.17 7.40 -3.01
CA CYS A 129 -9.00 6.55 -2.95
C CYS A 129 -8.52 6.38 -1.51
N GLN A 130 -8.06 5.18 -1.16
CA GLN A 130 -7.41 4.90 0.12
C GLN A 130 -6.06 4.22 -0.11
N ILE A 131 -5.10 4.51 0.76
CA ILE A 131 -3.88 3.71 0.87
C ILE A 131 -4.16 2.59 1.86
N VAL A 132 -3.83 1.34 1.50
CA VAL A 132 -4.06 0.19 2.37
C VAL A 132 -2.74 -0.24 2.95
N ASN A 133 -2.65 -0.22 4.28
CA ASN A 133 -1.46 -0.57 5.04
C ASN A 133 -1.78 -1.73 5.98
N ALA A 134 -0.87 -2.71 6.07
CA ALA A 134 -0.97 -3.76 7.07
C ALA A 134 -0.20 -3.38 8.34
N ALA A 135 1.12 -3.28 8.24
CA ALA A 135 1.99 -3.31 9.40
C ALA A 135 3.00 -2.16 9.48
N ASP A 136 3.19 -1.39 8.42
CA ASP A 136 4.11 -0.25 8.48
C ASP A 136 3.54 0.82 9.42
N THR A 137 4.35 1.19 10.40
CA THR A 137 3.98 2.11 11.47
C THR A 137 4.19 3.56 11.06
N ASP A 138 5.00 3.82 10.05
CA ASP A 138 5.46 5.17 9.71
C ASP A 138 4.29 5.99 9.11
N TRP A 139 3.29 5.31 8.53
CA TRP A 139 2.00 5.89 8.16
C TRP A 139 1.33 6.71 9.27
N TYR A 140 1.46 6.30 10.55
CA TYR A 140 0.86 7.05 11.67
C TYR A 140 1.45 8.44 11.84
N ASP A 141 2.72 8.64 11.47
CA ASP A 141 3.37 9.95 11.53
C ASP A 141 2.84 10.90 10.45
N TRP A 142 2.22 10.37 9.40
CA TRP A 142 1.79 11.13 8.23
C TRP A 142 0.27 11.34 8.18
N LEU A 143 -0.51 10.63 8.99
CA LEU A 143 -1.99 10.61 8.95
C LEU A 143 -2.61 12.00 8.92
N ASP A 144 -2.16 12.92 9.78
CA ASP A 144 -2.74 14.26 9.87
C ASP A 144 -2.57 15.04 8.56
N GLU A 145 -1.41 14.94 7.91
CA GLU A 145 -1.17 15.66 6.66
C GLU A 145 -1.80 14.95 5.46
N LEU A 146 -1.81 13.62 5.45
CA LEU A 146 -2.52 12.83 4.44
C LEU A 146 -4.02 13.14 4.45
N HIS A 147 -4.65 13.19 5.63
CA HIS A 147 -6.08 13.50 5.76
C HIS A 147 -6.42 14.92 5.28
N LYS A 148 -5.58 15.93 5.55
CA LYS A 148 -5.80 17.30 5.01
C LYS A 148 -5.78 17.34 3.48
N ASN A 149 -5.06 16.41 2.85
CA ASN A 149 -4.98 16.25 1.41
C ASN A 149 -6.00 15.23 0.86
N GLY A 150 -6.96 14.79 1.67
CA GLY A 150 -8.05 13.91 1.26
C GLY A 150 -7.66 12.43 1.12
N ILE A 151 -6.46 12.04 1.56
CA ILE A 151 -6.00 10.65 1.55
C ILE A 151 -6.36 10.02 2.89
N GLU A 152 -7.08 8.91 2.84
CA GLU A 152 -7.28 8.04 4.00
C GLU A 152 -6.35 6.83 3.94
N VAL A 153 -5.79 6.45 5.10
CA VAL A 153 -5.01 5.22 5.24
C VAL A 153 -5.86 4.17 5.95
N LEU A 154 -6.18 3.08 5.25
CA LEU A 154 -6.83 1.92 5.82
C LEU A 154 -5.79 1.02 6.50
N GLN A 155 -5.77 1.06 7.83
CA GLN A 155 -4.96 0.19 8.68
C GLN A 155 -5.63 -1.18 8.82
N LEU A 156 -5.03 -2.24 8.30
CA LEU A 156 -5.56 -3.61 8.41
C LEU A 156 -5.26 -4.23 9.78
N LEU A 157 -4.17 -3.82 10.43
CA LEU A 157 -3.76 -4.31 11.75
C LEU A 157 -3.68 -3.18 12.79
N PRO A 158 -4.73 -2.35 12.95
CA PRO A 158 -4.64 -1.07 13.66
C PRO A 158 -4.23 -1.20 15.13
N GLY A 159 -4.55 -2.31 15.81
CA GLY A 159 -4.08 -2.55 17.17
C GLY A 159 -2.57 -2.81 17.21
N TRP A 160 -2.09 -3.69 16.35
CA TRP A 160 -0.67 -4.08 16.33
C TRP A 160 0.22 -2.95 15.83
N SER A 161 -0.13 -2.31 14.71
CA SER A 161 0.69 -1.25 14.11
C SER A 161 0.71 0.01 14.96
N HIS A 162 -0.40 0.35 15.64
CA HIS A 162 -0.43 1.48 16.57
C HIS A 162 0.43 1.22 17.83
N ASP A 163 0.33 0.04 18.43
CA ASP A 163 1.14 -0.30 19.62
C ASP A 163 2.63 -0.26 19.27
N LYS A 164 3.02 -0.80 18.11
CA LYS A 164 4.42 -0.76 17.63
C LYS A 164 4.89 0.65 17.33
N TRP A 165 4.01 1.50 16.78
CA TRP A 165 4.31 2.91 16.58
C TRP A 165 4.57 3.62 17.91
N LEU A 166 3.74 3.39 18.94
CA LEU A 166 3.94 3.96 20.27
C LEU A 166 5.25 3.49 20.92
N GLU A 167 5.60 2.21 20.78
CA GLU A 167 6.89 1.66 21.25
C GLU A 167 8.08 2.38 20.58
N LYS A 168 8.03 2.64 19.26
CA LYS A 168 9.08 3.38 18.54
C LYS A 168 9.23 4.83 19.03
N LYS A 169 8.13 5.48 19.45
CA LYS A 169 8.14 6.86 19.97
C LYS A 169 8.63 6.96 21.42
N HIS A 170 8.56 5.86 22.18
CA HIS A 170 8.95 5.78 23.59
C HIS A 170 9.93 4.62 23.82
N PRO A 171 11.15 4.68 23.25
CA PRO A 171 12.15 3.62 23.38
C PRO A 171 12.68 3.44 24.81
#